data_AF-A0A951X2W0-F1
#
_entry.id   AF-A0A951X2W0-F1
#
_cell.length_a   1.000
_cell.length_b   1.000
_cell.length_c   1.000
_cell.angle_alpha   90.00
_cell.angle_beta   90.00
_cell.angle_gamma   90.00
#
_symmetry.space_group_name_H-M   'P 1'
#
loop_
_entity.id
_entity.type
_entity.pdbx_description
1 polymer ?
#
loop_
_entity_poly.entity_id
_entity_poly.type
_entity_poly.pdbx_seq_one_letter_code
_entity_poly.pdbx_strand_id
1 'polypeptide(L)'
;MNSARRPFASVAQAVLVLWMLASFILIGQQVNMQLYQIGLLSLVVSTLSQIAFGNIAPSANLRRSLRIYLWIMLVVVVLFGVSIVLAPWLASLGR
;
A
#
# COMPACT_ATOMS: atom_id res chain seq x y z
N MET A 1 0.21 16.35 -32.04
CA MET A 1 -0.32 15.33 -31.11
C MET A 1 0.59 15.33 -29.88
N ASN A 2 0.23 16.12 -28.85
CA ASN A 2 1.05 16.20 -27.64
C ASN A 2 0.88 14.92 -26.83
N SER A 3 1.92 14.09 -26.79
CA SER A 3 2.02 12.93 -25.90
C SER A 3 1.99 13.43 -24.45
N ALA A 4 0.79 13.60 -23.90
CA ALA A 4 0.57 13.83 -22.49
C ALA A 4 1.08 12.59 -21.75
N ARG A 5 2.35 12.62 -21.32
CA ARG A 5 2.95 11.58 -20.48
C ARG A 5 2.01 11.42 -19.29
N ARG A 6 1.34 10.26 -19.21
CA ARG A 6 0.49 9.95 -18.07
C ARG A 6 1.32 10.19 -16.80
N PRO A 7 0.81 10.97 -15.85
CA PRO A 7 1.62 11.33 -14.70
C PRO A 7 2.03 10.07 -13.94
N PHE A 8 3.30 9.96 -13.55
CA PHE A 8 3.87 8.71 -13.03
C PHE A 8 3.06 8.10 -11.87
N ALA A 9 2.52 8.96 -11.00
CA ALA A 9 1.71 8.52 -9.87
C ALA A 9 0.42 7.81 -10.31
N SER A 10 -0.23 8.23 -11.40
CA SER A 10 -1.46 7.55 -11.88
C SER A 10 -1.16 6.21 -12.51
N VAL A 11 -0.01 6.07 -13.19
CA VAL A 11 0.46 4.79 -13.71
C VAL A 11 0.80 3.85 -12.56
N ALA A 12 1.51 4.33 -11.54
CA ALA A 12 1.84 3.53 -10.35
C ALA A 12 0.59 3.05 -9.60
N GLN A 13 -0.42 3.91 -9.43
CA GLN A 13 -1.71 3.53 -8.85
C GLN A 13 -2.40 2.42 -9.67
N ALA A 14 -2.48 2.57 -10.99
CA ALA A 14 -3.10 1.56 -11.85
C ALA A 14 -2.37 0.21 -11.76
N VAL A 15 -1.02 0.23 -11.75
CA VAL A 15 -0.21 -0.97 -11.57
C VAL A 15 -0.47 -1.62 -10.21
N LEU A 16 -0.55 -0.85 -9.13
CA LEU A 16 -0.86 -1.37 -7.79
C LEU A 16 -2.25 -2.01 -7.72
N VAL A 17 -3.25 -1.41 -8.36
CA VAL A 17 -4.61 -1.98 -8.44
C VAL A 17 -4.58 -3.32 -9.18
N LEU A 18 -3.92 -3.38 -10.34
CA LEU A 18 -3.78 -4.63 -11.09
C LEU A 18 -3.03 -5.70 -10.28
N TRP A 19 -2.00 -5.31 -9.53
CA TRP A 19 -1.25 -6.21 -8.66
C TRP A 19 -2.08 -6.73 -7.48
N MET A 20 -2.99 -5.93 -6.95
CA MET A 20 -3.95 -6.40 -5.93
C MET A 20 -4.89 -7.46 -6.49
N LEU A 21 -5.40 -7.27 -7.71
CA LEU A 21 -6.22 -8.29 -8.37
C LEU A 21 -5.45 -9.60 -8.55
N ALA A 22 -4.18 -9.53 -8.99
CA ALA A 22 -3.32 -10.70 -9.07
C ALA A 22 -3.10 -11.36 -7.69
N SER A 23 -2.94 -10.55 -6.64
CA SER A 23 -2.78 -11.04 -5.27
C SER A 23 -4.04 -11.76 -4.78
N PHE A 24 -5.24 -11.27 -5.11
CA PHE A 24 -6.49 -11.98 -4.81
C PHE A 24 -6.59 -13.32 -5.53
N ILE A 25 -6.12 -13.42 -6.77
CA ILE A 25 -6.06 -14.71 -7.49
C ILE A 25 -5.11 -15.69 -6.79
N LEU A 26 -3.95 -15.21 -6.32
CA LEU A 26 -2.98 -16.03 -5.56
C LEU A 26 -3.51 -16.50 -4.20
N ILE A 27 -4.37 -15.72 -3.56
CA ILE A 27 -5.05 -16.09 -2.31
C ILE A 27 -6.19 -17.07 -2.60
N GLY A 28 -6.91 -16.89 -3.71
CA GLY A 28 -8.08 -17.70 -4.07
C GLY A 28 -7.74 -19.10 -4.55
N GLN A 29 -6.52 -19.34 -5.04
CA GLN A 29 -6.08 -20.70 -5.36
C GLN A 29 -5.91 -21.52 -4.06
N GLN A 30 -6.41 -22.75 -4.06
CA GLN A 30 -6.37 -23.67 -2.91
C GLN A 30 -5.26 -24.73 -3.04
N VAL A 31 -4.41 -24.61 -4.07
CA VAL A 31 -3.46 -25.64 -4.47
C VAL A 31 -2.18 -25.59 -3.64
N ASN A 32 -1.75 -24.40 -3.23
CA ASN A 32 -0.48 -24.21 -2.54
C ASN A 32 -0.54 -23.13 -1.45
N MET A 33 -0.22 -23.53 -0.22
CA MET A 33 -0.17 -22.66 0.95
C MET A 33 0.92 -21.58 0.86
N GLN A 34 2.07 -21.87 0.24
CA GLN A 34 3.12 -20.88 0.03
C GLN A 34 2.66 -19.76 -0.92
N LEU A 35 1.98 -20.12 -2.01
CA LEU A 35 1.43 -19.13 -2.94
C LEU A 35 0.33 -18.28 -2.28
N TYR A 36 -0.48 -18.89 -1.41
CA TYR A 36 -1.43 -18.16 -0.58
C TYR A 36 -0.73 -17.13 0.32
N GLN A 37 0.32 -17.53 1.05
CA GLN A 37 1.07 -16.62 1.94
C GLN A 37 1.73 -15.47 1.16
N ILE A 38 2.28 -15.77 -0.02
CA ILE A 38 2.86 -14.75 -0.91
C ILE A 38 1.76 -13.80 -1.40
N GLY A 39 0.61 -14.33 -1.82
CA GLY A 39 -0.54 -13.52 -2.24
C GLY A 39 -1.04 -12.61 -1.12
N LEU A 40 -1.15 -13.13 0.11
CA LEU A 40 -1.55 -12.37 1.28
C LEU A 40 -0.56 -11.24 1.60
N LEU A 41 0.73 -11.54 1.67
CA LEU A 41 1.78 -10.55 1.95
C LEU A 41 1.83 -9.48 0.85
N SER A 42 1.76 -9.91 -0.41
CA SER A 42 1.70 -9.03 -1.58
C SER A 42 0.50 -8.08 -1.51
N LEU A 43 -0.68 -8.59 -1.15
CA LEU A 43 -1.89 -7.79 -1.01
C LEU A 43 -1.73 -6.72 0.09
N VAL A 44 -1.17 -7.09 1.23
CA VAL A 44 -0.90 -6.16 2.34
C VAL A 44 0.05 -5.05 1.90
N VAL A 45 1.20 -5.40 1.29
CA VAL A 45 2.19 -4.43 0.82
C VAL A 45 1.61 -3.49 -0.24
N SER A 46 0.82 -4.01 -1.17
CA SER A 46 0.13 -3.20 -2.18
C SER A 46 -0.87 -2.24 -1.57
N THR A 47 -1.63 -2.69 -0.58
CA THR A 47 -2.65 -1.86 0.09
C THR A 47 -1.99 -0.71 0.86
N LEU A 48 -0.91 -0.99 1.59
CA LEU A 48 -0.12 0.04 2.28
C LEU A 48 0.48 1.05 1.27
N SER A 49 1.00 0.54 0.15
CA SER A 49 1.53 1.40 -0.91
C SER A 49 0.44 2.25 -1.57
N GLN A 50 -0.80 1.74 -1.70
CA GLN A 50 -1.93 2.52 -2.22
C GLN A 50 -2.31 3.69 -1.32
N ILE A 51 -2.21 3.56 0.00
CA ILE A 51 -2.43 4.69 0.92
C ILE A 51 -1.45 5.83 0.58
N ALA A 52 -0.19 5.51 0.30
CA ALA A 52 0.80 6.50 -0.08
C ALA A 52 0.55 7.08 -1.47
N PHE A 53 0.41 6.24 -2.50
CA PHE A 53 0.22 6.72 -3.87
C PHE A 53 -1.15 7.39 -4.09
N GLY A 54 -2.19 7.00 -3.36
CA GLY A 54 -3.51 7.64 -3.39
C GLY A 54 -3.48 9.12 -2.98
N ASN A 55 -2.51 9.50 -2.14
CA ASN A 55 -2.34 10.87 -1.64
C ASN A 55 -1.34 11.71 -2.45
N ILE A 56 -0.69 11.14 -3.47
CA ILE A 56 0.26 11.87 -4.33
C ILE A 56 -0.50 12.46 -5.51
N ALA A 57 -0.41 13.79 -5.67
CA ALA A 57 -0.99 14.48 -6.82
C ALA A 57 -0.47 13.87 -8.13
N PRO A 58 -1.34 13.56 -9.12
CA PRO A 58 -0.94 12.89 -10.34
C PRO A 58 0.22 13.61 -11.02
N SER A 59 0.15 14.94 -11.15
CA SER A 59 1.13 15.81 -11.81
C SER A 59 2.54 15.86 -11.19
N ALA A 60 2.80 15.13 -10.10
CA ALA A 60 4.09 15.12 -9.44
C ALA A 60 5.17 14.36 -10.25
N ASN A 61 6.36 14.97 -10.35
CA ASN A 61 7.56 14.34 -10.93
C ASN A 61 8.00 13.12 -10.11
N LEU A 62 8.61 12.12 -10.77
CA LEU A 62 9.02 10.83 -10.18
C LEU A 62 9.82 10.97 -8.87
N ARG A 63 10.80 11.88 -8.81
CA ARG A 63 11.58 12.14 -7.58
C ARG A 63 10.75 12.73 -6.45
N ARG A 64 9.78 13.59 -6.78
CA ARG A 64 8.87 14.19 -5.79
C ARG A 64 7.88 13.15 -5.28
N SER A 65 7.34 12.32 -6.17
CA SER A 65 6.44 11.22 -5.82
C SER A 65 7.13 10.20 -4.91
N LEU A 66 8.39 9.82 -5.19
CA LEU A 66 9.12 8.90 -4.34
C LEU A 66 9.38 9.48 -2.93
N ARG A 67 9.75 10.77 -2.83
CA ARG A 67 9.95 11.43 -1.54
C ARG A 67 8.66 11.47 -0.72
N ILE A 68 7.54 11.85 -1.35
CA ILE A 68 6.24 11.89 -0.68
C ILE A 68 5.81 10.47 -0.28
N TYR A 69 6.02 9.47 -1.14
CA TYR A 69 5.75 8.07 -0.84
C TYR A 69 6.47 7.60 0.41
N LEU A 70 7.79 7.79 0.48
CA LEU A 70 8.59 7.41 1.66
C LEU A 70 8.09 8.11 2.92
N TRP A 71 7.67 9.38 2.78
CA TRP A 71 7.20 10.15 3.92
C TRP A 71 5.84 9.68 4.43
N ILE A 72 4.91 9.37 3.53
CA ILE A 72 3.61 8.77 3.91
C ILE A 72 3.82 7.39 4.51
N MET A 73 4.67 6.54 3.93
CA MET A 73 4.96 5.21 4.47
C MET A 73 5.52 5.28 5.89
N LEU A 74 6.38 6.26 6.18
CA LEU A 74 6.89 6.48 7.53
C LEU A 74 5.77 6.86 8.51
N VAL A 75 4.89 7.79 8.13
CA VAL A 75 3.72 8.16 8.95
C VAL A 75 2.82 6.96 9.20
N VAL A 76 2.56 6.14 8.17
CA VAL A 76 1.76 4.92 8.30
C VAL A 76 2.40 3.96 9.31
N VAL A 77 3.70 3.67 9.20
CA VAL A 77 4.41 2.79 10.13
C VAL A 77 4.36 3.32 11.57
N VAL A 78 4.57 4.63 11.77
CA VAL A 78 4.49 5.26 13.09
C VAL A 78 3.08 5.13 13.66
N LEU A 79 2.05 5.40 12.86
CA LEU A 79 0.66 5.35 13.31
C LEU A 79 0.23 3.93 13.69
N PHE A 80 0.60 2.93 12.89
CA PHE A 80 0.35 1.52 13.24
C PHE A 80 1.14 1.10 14.48
N GLY A 81 2.41 1.48 14.59
CA GLY A 81 3.25 1.19 15.76
C GLY A 81 2.66 1.77 17.05
N VAL A 82 2.28 3.05 17.03
CA VAL A 82 1.63 3.72 18.16
C VAL A 82 0.30 3.04 18.51
N SER A 83 -0.51 2.67 17.51
CA SER A 83 -1.79 1.98 17.73
C SER A 83 -1.60 0.61 18.38
N ILE A 84 -0.59 -0.16 17.97
CA ILE A 84 -0.27 -1.49 18.55
C ILE A 84 0.16 -1.34 20.01
N VAL A 85 0.96 -0.31 20.34
CA VAL A 85 1.40 -0.05 21.72
C VAL A 85 0.26 0.45 22.60
N LEU A 86 -0.63 1.28 22.06
CA LEU A 86 -1.77 1.82 22.79
C LEU A 86 -2.87 0.78 23.04
N ALA A 87 -3.07 -0.17 22.13
CA ALA A 87 -4.10 -1.21 22.23
C ALA A 87 -4.15 -1.93 23.60
N PRO A 88 -3.05 -2.49 24.14
CA PRO A 88 -3.08 -3.14 25.46
C PRO A 88 -3.34 -2.16 26.61
N TRP A 89 -2.85 -0.92 26.50
CA TRP A 89 -3.11 0.11 27.52
C TRP A 89 -4.59 0.48 27.57
N LEU A 90 -5.22 0.72 26.42
CA LEU A 90 -6.66 0.96 26.33
C LEU A 90 -7.49 -0.24 26.83
N ALA A 91 -7.09 -1.46 26.48
CA ALA A 91 -7.74 -2.68 26.96
C ALA A 91 -7.60 -2.86 28.50
N SER A 92 -6.55 -2.30 29.10
CA SER A 92 -6.38 -2.32 30.56
C SER A 92 -7.27 -1.32 31.30
N LEU A 93 -7.73 -0.24 30.66
CA LEU A 93 -8.63 0.75 31.25
C LEU A 93 -10.08 0.29 31.32
N GLY A 94 -10.47 -0.66 30.47
CA GLY A 94 -11.81 -1.24 30.44
C GLY A 94 -12.00 -2.46 31.33
N ARG A 95 -10.94 -2.90 32.03
CA ARG A 95 -10.99 -3.92 33.09
C ARG A 95 -11.09 -3.23 34.45
#